data_AF-A0A920UH06-F1
#
_entry.id   AF-A0A920UH06-F1
#
_cell.length_a   1.000
_cell.length_b   1.000
_cell.length_c   1.000
_cell.angle_alpha   90.00
_cell.angle_beta   90.00
_cell.angle_gamma   90.00
#
_symmetry.space_group_name_H-M   'P 1'
#
loop_
_entity.id
_entity.type
_entity.pdbx_description
1 polymer ?
#
loop_
_entity_poly.entity_id
_entity_poly.type
_entity_poly.pdbx_seq_one_letter_code
_entity_poly.pdbx_strand_id
1 'polypeptide(L)' 'MIPNLKEVIVYDKGCSTYSLPRDVVEEIGLPPSASHPPDITHYMGLYFMASRGAQLVDRAIV' A
#
# COMPACT_ATOMS: atom_id res chain seq x y z
N MET A 1 10.99 18.73 7.83
CA MET A 1 11.02 18.09 6.50
C MET A 1 10.92 16.59 6.70
N ILE A 2 10.04 15.88 6.00
CA ILE A 2 9.92 14.42 6.12
C ILE A 2 11.08 13.77 5.35
N PRO A 3 11.86 12.84 5.95
CA PRO A 3 12.93 12.13 5.24
C PRO A 3 12.44 11.36 4.01
N ASN A 4 13.32 11.23 3.01
CA ASN A 4 13.09 10.35 1.86
C ASN A 4 13.25 8.87 2.26
N LEU A 5 12.88 7.96 1.36
CA LEU A 5 12.87 6.52 1.59
C LEU A 5 13.99 5.77 0.83
N LYS A 6 15.11 6.42 0.53
CA LYS A 6 16.19 5.85 -0.31
C LYS A 6 16.76 4.52 0.20
N GLU A 7 16.78 4.35 1.52
CA GLU A 7 17.26 3.14 2.21
C GLU A 7 16.17 2.06 2.37
N VAL A 8 14.96 2.29 1.86
CA VAL A 8 13.85 1.35 1.95
C VAL A 8 13.75 0.54 0.67
N ILE A 9 13.85 -0.79 0.81
CA ILE A 9 13.62 -1.76 -0.26
C ILE A 9 12.26 -2.41 -0.03
N VAL A 10 11.41 -2.39 -1.05
CA VAL A 10 10.04 -2.92 -1.00
C VAL A 10 9.94 -4.09 -1.97
N TYR A 11 9.69 -5.29 -1.45
CA TYR A 11 9.33 -6.45 -2.26
C TYR A 11 7.84 -6.39 -2.59
N ASP A 12 7.50 -6.10 -3.85
CA ASP A 12 6.13 -5.79 -4.26
C ASP A 12 5.15 -6.95 -4.02
N LYS A 13 5.53 -8.18 -4.36
CA LYS A 13 4.75 -9.41 -4.14
C LYS A 13 4.65 -9.80 -2.67
N GLY A 14 5.49 -9.21 -1.82
CA GLY A 14 5.37 -9.33 -0.36
C GLY A 14 4.37 -8.34 0.25
N CYS A 15 3.94 -7.34 -0.53
CA CYS A 15 2.94 -6.37 -0.12
C CYS A 15 1.56 -6.87 -0.56
N SER A 16 0.56 -6.76 0.31
CA SER A 16 -0.82 -7.10 -0.02
C SER A 16 -1.75 -6.02 0.49
N THR A 17 -2.80 -5.77 -0.29
CA THR A 17 -3.97 -4.99 0.12
C THR A 17 -5.18 -5.87 -0.08
N TYR A 18 -6.22 -5.66 0.72
CA TYR A 18 -7.45 -6.42 0.63
C TYR A 18 -8.57 -5.53 0.11
N SER A 19 -9.66 -6.13 -0.36
CA SER A 19 -10.86 -5.36 -0.65
C SER A 19 -11.52 -4.98 0.66
N LEU A 20 -11.81 -3.69 0.84
CA LEU A 20 -12.61 -3.21 1.96
C LEU A 20 -13.86 -2.49 1.43
N PRO A 21 -14.95 -3.24 1.14
CA PRO A 21 -16.19 -2.68 0.62
C PRO A 21 -16.91 -1.74 1.60
N ARG A 22 -17.81 -0.90 1.07
CA ARG A 22 -18.53 0.15 1.82
C ARG A 22 -19.37 -0.41 2.97
N ASP A 23 -20.10 -1.48 2.73
CA ASP A 23 -20.94 -2.17 3.70
C ASP A 23 -20.11 -2.73 4.85
N VAL A 24 -18.98 -3.38 4.56
CA VAL A 24 -18.05 -3.89 5.58
C VAL A 24 -17.47 -2.74 6.42
N VAL A 25 -17.07 -1.63 5.78
CA VAL A 25 -16.57 -0.43 6.48
C VAL A 25 -17.58 0.10 7.49
N GLU A 26 -18.85 0.19 7.08
CA GLU A 26 -19.94 0.66 7.92
C GLU A 26 -20.23 -0.33 9.07
N GLU A 27 -20.26 -1.63 8.78
CA GLU A 27 -20.47 -2.70 9.76
C GLU A 27 -19.41 -2.68 10.87
N ILE A 28 -18.13 -2.47 10.51
CA ILE A 28 -17.02 -2.44 11.48
C ILE A 28 -16.75 -1.05 12.06
N GLY A 29 -17.58 -0.05 11.75
CA GLY A 29 -17.52 1.29 12.34
C GLY A 29 -16.36 2.16 11.88
N LEU A 30 -15.81 1.92 10.68
CA LEU A 30 -14.76 2.74 10.09
C LEU A 30 -15.34 3.92 9.26
N PRO A 31 -14.57 5.00 9.05
CA PRO A 31 -15.01 6.11 8.21
C PRO A 31 -15.25 5.67 6.76
N PRO A 32 -16.20 6.30 6.04
CA PRO A 32 -16.44 5.96 4.64
C PRO A 32 -15.21 6.09 3.72
N SER A 33 -14.25 6.95 4.07
CA SER A 33 -12.99 7.08 3.33
C SER A 33 -12.07 5.85 3.41
N ALA A 34 -12.32 4.90 4.33
CA ALA A 34 -11.54 3.68 4.45
C ALA A 34 -11.86 2.64 3.35
N SER A 35 -12.99 2.78 2.65
CA SER A 35 -13.38 1.82 1.62
C SER A 35 -12.46 1.90 0.41
N HIS A 36 -11.98 0.74 -0.07
CA HIS A 36 -11.09 0.69 -1.20
C HIS A 36 -11.09 -0.67 -1.92
N PRO A 37 -10.86 -0.69 -3.25
CA PRO A 37 -10.57 -1.93 -3.97
C PRO A 37 -9.09 -2.33 -3.79
N PRO A 38 -8.77 -3.63 -3.84
CA PRO A 38 -7.43 -4.11 -3.57
C PRO A 38 -6.42 -3.59 -4.60
N ASP A 39 -6.64 -3.84 -5.89
CA ASP A 39 -5.60 -3.63 -6.91
C ASP A 39 -5.16 -2.16 -7.05
N ILE A 40 -6.11 -1.23 -7.04
CA ILE A 40 -5.77 0.19 -7.17
C ILE A 40 -5.05 0.70 -5.92
N THR A 41 -5.42 0.21 -4.74
CA THR A 41 -4.79 0.61 -3.49
C THR A 41 -3.40 0.01 -3.36
N HIS A 42 -3.21 -1.23 -3.81
CA HIS A 42 -1.88 -1.83 -3.95
C HIS A 42 -0.98 -0.96 -4.83
N TYR A 43 -1.46 -0.62 -6.03
CA TYR A 43 -0.75 0.24 -6.97
C TYR A 43 -0.42 1.62 -6.36
N MET A 44 -1.40 2.27 -5.72
CA MET A 44 -1.21 3.56 -5.07
C MET A 44 -0.15 3.49 -3.97
N GLY A 45 -0.18 2.45 -3.13
CA GLY A 45 0.81 2.24 -2.08
C GLY A 45 2.23 2.14 -2.63
N LEU A 46 2.45 1.30 -3.64
CA LEU A 46 3.75 1.16 -4.30
C LEU A 46 4.20 2.47 -4.96
N TYR A 47 3.30 3.19 -5.63
CA TYR A 47 3.57 4.50 -6.23
C TYR A 47 3.99 5.54 -5.18
N PHE A 48 3.30 5.61 -4.04
CA PHE A 48 3.65 6.53 -2.96
C PHE A 48 5.00 6.20 -2.32
N MET A 49 5.34 4.92 -2.21
CA MET A 49 6.66 4.50 -1.72
C MET A 49 7.76 4.90 -2.71
N ALA A 50 7.59 4.56 -3.99
CA ALA A 50 8.55 4.86 -5.04
C ALA A 50 8.75 6.38 -5.24
N SER A 51 7.66 7.17 -5.23
CA SER A 51 7.73 8.64 -5.36
C SER A 51 8.49 9.32 -4.22
N ARG A 52 8.61 8.65 -3.06
CA ARG A 52 9.42 9.11 -1.92
C ARG A 52 10.86 8.57 -1.92
N GLY A 53 11.23 7.79 -2.93
CA GLY A 53 12.59 7.26 -3.14
C GLY A 53 12.80 5.81 -2.72
N ALA A 54 11.75 5.07 -2.34
CA ALA A 54 11.89 3.64 -2.06
C ALA A 54 12.20 2.85 -3.34
N GLN A 55 12.93 1.74 -3.19
CA GLN A 55 13.30 0.86 -4.29
C GLN A 55 12.35 -0.33 -4.34
N LEU A 56 11.58 -0.46 -5.42
CA LEU A 56 10.73 -1.63 -5.64
C LEU A 56 11.56 -2.76 -6.26
N VAL A 57 11.48 -3.96 -5.68
CA VAL A 57 12.19 -5.16 -6.18
C VAL A 57 11.21 -6.30 -6.43
N ASP A 58 11.54 -7.14 -7.42
CA ASP A 58 10.72 -8.27 -7.87
C ASP A 58 11.09 -9.61 -7.21
N ARG A 59 12.14 -9.59 -6.38
CA ARG A 59 12.70 -10.71 -5.63
C ARG A 59 13.32 -10.26 -4.31
N ALA A 60 13.21 -11.10 -3.30
CA ALA A 60 13.94 -11.00 -2.04
C ALA A 60 14.55 -12.38 -1.73
N ILE A 61 15.82 -12.39 -1.30
CA ILE A 61 16.52 -13.61 -0.88
C ILE A 61 16.64 -13.52 0.64
N VAL A 62 16.14 -14.53 1.34
CA VAL A 62 16.11 -14.62 2.81
C VAL A 62 16.97 -15.80 3.26
#